data_AF-A0A8S0FXI2-F1
#
_entry.id   AF-A0A8S0FXI2-F1
#
_cell.length_a   1.000
_cell.length_b   1.000
_cell.length_c   1.000
_cell.angle_alpha   90.00
_cell.angle_beta   90.00
_cell.angle_gamma   90.00
#
_symmetry.space_group_name_H-M   'P 1'
#
loop_
_entity.id
_entity.type
_entity.pdbx_description
1 polymer ?
#
loop_
_entity_poly.entity_id
_entity_poly.type
_entity_poly.pdbx_seq_one_letter_code
_entity_poly.pdbx_strand_id
1 'polypeptide(L)'
;MEPFCGAAALYFLKTPGKIEVINDINGELVNLYRVVKHHLEEFVRQFKWALVSRQIYKWLQITPEETLTDIQRAARFYYLQKQAFGGKVAEHSFGTSTTSPPRFNLLRIEEELSAAHLRLSRTVIEHMDWQQCIERYDRPHTLFYCDPPYLGTEGYDARCGFS
;
A
#
# COMPACT_ATOMS: atom_id res chain seq x y z
N MET A 1 -1.92 5.93 16.08
CA MET A 1 -2.56 6.36 14.83
C MET A 1 -1.47 6.75 13.86
N GLU A 2 -1.56 6.34 12.60
CA GLU A 2 -0.58 6.64 11.55
C GLU A 2 -1.26 7.46 10.43
N PRO A 3 -1.06 8.79 10.37
CA PRO A 3 -1.69 9.65 9.36
C PRO A 3 -1.13 9.43 7.94
N PHE A 4 0.11 8.94 7.86
CA PHE A 4 0.86 8.63 6.65
C PHE A 4 1.35 7.19 6.76
N CYS A 5 0.46 6.23 6.56
CA CYS A 5 0.84 4.84 6.78
C CYS A 5 1.77 4.30 5.68
N GLY A 6 1.68 4.77 4.43
CA GLY A 6 2.49 4.26 3.34
C GLY A 6 2.39 2.73 3.23
N ALA A 7 3.51 2.03 3.13
CA ALA A 7 3.56 0.55 3.18
C ALA A 7 3.19 -0.05 4.55
N ALA A 8 2.84 0.78 5.54
CA ALA A 8 2.46 0.42 6.91
C ALA A 8 3.52 -0.42 7.64
N ALA A 9 4.80 -0.24 7.28
CA ALA A 9 5.91 -1.05 7.80
C ALA A 9 6.01 -0.97 9.33
N LEU A 10 5.86 0.23 9.92
CA LEU A 10 5.87 0.35 11.38
C LEU A 10 4.61 -0.26 12.02
N TYR A 11 3.44 -0.06 11.42
CA TYR A 11 2.19 -0.66 11.89
C TYR A 11 2.26 -2.19 11.99
N PHE A 12 2.93 -2.85 11.05
CA PHE A 12 3.14 -4.30 11.09
C PHE A 12 4.23 -4.75 12.07
N LEU A 13 5.22 -3.90 12.37
CA LEU A 13 6.32 -4.22 13.30
C LEU A 13 5.95 -3.99 14.78
N LYS A 14 5.05 -3.04 15.06
CA LYS A 14 4.70 -2.69 16.44
C LYS A 14 3.72 -3.68 17.08
N THR A 15 3.80 -3.79 18.41
CA THR A 15 2.84 -4.54 19.21
C THR A 15 1.42 -3.99 19.02
N PRO A 16 0.40 -4.85 18.83
CA PRO A 16 -0.99 -4.44 18.70
C PRO A 16 -1.49 -3.52 19.82
N GLY A 17 -1.94 -2.33 19.44
CA GLY A 17 -2.68 -1.43 20.33
C GLY A 17 -4.13 -1.86 20.56
N LYS A 18 -4.79 -1.26 21.56
CA LYS A 18 -6.24 -1.51 21.81
C LYS A 18 -7.12 -0.99 20.68
N ILE A 19 -6.79 0.18 20.14
CA ILE A 19 -7.47 0.82 19.02
C ILE A 19 -6.38 1.31 18.07
N GLU A 20 -6.51 0.98 16.79
CA GLU A 20 -5.56 1.38 15.76
C GLU A 20 -6.30 1.99 14.58
N VAL A 21 -5.76 3.11 14.11
CA VAL A 21 -6.25 3.87 12.97
C VAL A 21 -5.06 4.09 12.05
N ILE A 22 -5.21 3.73 10.78
CA ILE A 22 -4.28 4.04 9.70
C ILE A 22 -4.98 4.95 8.68
N ASN A 23 -4.24 5.90 8.14
CA ASN A 23 -4.69 6.80 7.09
C ASN A 23 -3.60 6.91 6.02
N ASP A 24 -4.04 7.12 4.78
CA ASP A 24 -3.15 7.52 3.69
C ASP A 24 -3.91 8.43 2.73
N ILE A 25 -3.20 9.32 2.05
CA ILE A 25 -3.78 10.17 1.01
C ILE A 25 -3.96 9.42 -0.31
N ASN A 26 -3.16 8.37 -0.54
CA ASN A 26 -3.19 7.57 -1.75
C ASN A 26 -4.39 6.62 -1.74
N GLY A 27 -5.39 6.92 -2.57
CA GLY A 27 -6.62 6.14 -2.68
C GLY A 27 -6.41 4.70 -3.17
N GLU A 28 -5.40 4.43 -4.01
CA GLU A 28 -5.09 3.05 -4.46
C GLU A 28 -4.54 2.19 -3.32
N LEU A 29 -3.73 2.79 -2.44
CA LEU A 29 -3.18 2.12 -1.26
C LEU A 29 -4.27 1.85 -0.21
N VAL A 30 -5.13 2.84 0.05
CA VAL A 30 -6.31 2.65 0.91
C VAL A 30 -7.20 1.55 0.34
N ASN A 31 -7.44 1.56 -0.98
CA ASN A 31 -8.23 0.53 -1.65
C ASN A 31 -7.61 -0.87 -1.46
N LEU A 32 -6.29 -0.99 -1.59
CA LEU A 32 -5.58 -2.24 -1.28
C LEU A 32 -5.85 -2.72 0.15
N TYR A 33 -5.71 -1.85 1.16
CA TYR A 33 -5.98 -2.24 2.55
C TYR A 33 -7.43 -2.65 2.78
N ARG A 34 -8.40 -1.95 2.16
CA ARG A 34 -9.83 -2.29 2.25
C ARG A 34 -10.11 -3.65 1.62
N VAL A 35 -9.56 -3.93 0.45
CA VAL A 35 -9.73 -5.21 -0.26
C VAL A 35 -9.05 -6.34 0.51
N VAL A 36 -7.82 -6.17 1.00
CA VAL A 36 -7.15 -7.19 1.82
C VAL A 36 -7.94 -7.47 3.11
N LYS A 37 -8.55 -6.45 3.72
CA LYS A 37 -9.36 -6.60 4.93
C LYS A 37 -10.67 -7.36 4.68
N HIS A 38 -11.37 -7.10 3.58
CA HIS A 38 -12.74 -7.60 3.36
C HIS A 38 -12.88 -8.71 2.32
N HIS A 39 -11.92 -8.84 1.40
CA HIS A 39 -12.00 -9.67 0.19
C HIS A 39 -10.64 -10.33 -0.12
N LEU A 40 -9.96 -10.84 0.92
CA LEU A 40 -8.63 -11.46 0.78
C LEU A 40 -8.66 -12.60 -0.23
N GLU A 41 -9.68 -13.47 -0.15
CA GLU A 41 -9.80 -14.63 -1.04
C GLU A 41 -9.94 -14.21 -2.50
N GLU A 42 -10.82 -13.24 -2.80
CA GLU A 42 -11.01 -12.73 -4.16
C GLU A 42 -9.78 -12.00 -4.69
N PHE A 43 -9.05 -11.32 -3.81
CA PHE A 43 -7.78 -10.69 -4.12
C PHE A 43 -6.72 -11.71 -4.49
N VAL A 44 -6.49 -12.73 -3.65
CA VAL A 44 -5.55 -13.83 -3.91
C VAL A 44 -5.92 -14.54 -5.21
N ARG A 45 -7.21 -14.72 -5.48
CA ARG A 45 -7.72 -15.36 -6.70
C ARG A 45 -7.28 -14.64 -7.98
N GLN A 46 -7.06 -13.32 -7.96
CA GLN A 46 -6.53 -12.58 -9.11
C GLN A 46 -5.14 -13.08 -9.55
N PHE A 47 -4.38 -13.66 -8.62
CA PHE A 47 -3.00 -14.06 -8.83
C PHE A 47 -2.80 -15.55 -9.12
N LYS A 48 -3.84 -16.38 -8.97
CA LYS A 48 -3.76 -17.85 -9.11
C LYS A 48 -3.14 -18.32 -10.44
N TRP A 49 -3.42 -17.60 -11.52
CA TRP A 49 -2.89 -17.86 -12.87
C TRP A 49 -2.16 -16.67 -13.46
N ALA A 50 -1.79 -15.70 -12.63
CA ALA A 50 -1.08 -14.53 -13.09
C ALA A 50 0.30 -14.93 -13.62
N LEU A 51 0.76 -14.20 -14.63
CA LEU A 51 2.09 -14.39 -15.19
C LEU A 51 2.95 -13.19 -14.79
N VAL A 52 4.12 -13.47 -14.24
CA VAL A 52 5.16 -12.46 -14.04
C VAL A 52 5.81 -12.14 -15.37
N SER A 53 5.47 -10.99 -15.95
CA SER A 53 5.99 -10.55 -17.24
C SER A 53 6.15 -9.04 -17.30
N ARG A 54 7.24 -8.59 -17.96
CA ARG A 54 7.49 -7.19 -18.29
C ARG A 54 6.38 -6.63 -19.19
N GLN A 55 5.84 -7.44 -20.10
CA GLN A 55 4.75 -7.02 -20.98
C GLN A 55 3.47 -6.76 -20.20
N ILE A 56 3.11 -7.67 -19.28
CA ILE A 56 1.96 -7.51 -18.38
C ILE A 56 2.14 -6.29 -17.49
N TYR A 57 3.33 -6.07 -16.95
CA TYR A 57 3.65 -4.87 -16.17
C TYR A 57 3.35 -3.59 -16.95
N LYS A 58 3.84 -3.48 -18.20
CA LYS A 58 3.58 -2.31 -19.06
C LYS A 58 2.09 -2.14 -19.38
N TRP A 59 1.37 -3.23 -19.64
CA TRP A 59 -0.08 -3.17 -19.88
C TRP A 59 -0.85 -2.68 -18.66
N LEU A 60 -0.50 -3.16 -17.47
CA LEU A 60 -1.12 -2.72 -16.22
C LEU A 60 -0.85 -1.23 -15.96
N GLN A 61 0.34 -0.71 -16.29
CA GLN A 61 0.64 0.72 -16.14
C GLN A 61 -0.29 1.61 -16.96
N ILE A 62 -0.60 1.23 -18.20
CA ILE A 62 -1.46 2.03 -19.10
C ILE A 62 -2.96 1.73 -18.96
N THR A 63 -3.33 0.73 -18.17
CA THR A 63 -4.74 0.37 -17.95
C THR A 63 -5.41 1.46 -17.12
N PRO A 64 -6.50 2.09 -17.60
CA PRO A 64 -7.22 3.11 -16.85
C PRO A 64 -7.90 2.51 -15.61
N GLU A 65 -7.74 3.17 -14.48
CA GLU A 65 -8.22 2.69 -13.17
C GLU A 65 -9.76 2.66 -13.11
N GLU A 66 -10.43 3.56 -13.84
CA GLU A 66 -11.88 3.67 -13.85
C GLU A 66 -12.56 2.47 -14.53
N THR A 67 -11.80 1.69 -15.30
CA THR A 67 -12.30 0.49 -15.98
C THR A 67 -12.26 -0.77 -15.11
N LEU A 68 -11.66 -0.67 -13.91
CA LEU A 68 -11.38 -1.79 -13.03
C LEU A 68 -12.26 -1.76 -11.79
N THR A 69 -12.66 -2.94 -11.32
CA THR A 69 -13.26 -3.11 -9.99
C THR A 69 -12.24 -2.81 -8.90
N ASP A 70 -12.70 -2.49 -7.68
CA ASP A 70 -11.83 -2.24 -6.53
C ASP A 70 -10.82 -3.37 -6.28
N ILE A 71 -11.24 -4.63 -6.44
CA ILE A 71 -10.36 -5.81 -6.29
C ILE A 71 -9.30 -5.83 -7.40
N GLN A 72 -9.67 -5.52 -8.64
CA GLN A 72 -8.73 -5.47 -9.76
C GLN A 72 -7.75 -4.29 -9.62
N ARG A 73 -8.22 -3.13 -9.15
CA ARG A 73 -7.37 -1.97 -8.84
C ARG A 73 -6.35 -2.32 -7.77
N ALA A 74 -6.79 -2.93 -6.66
CA ALA A 74 -5.91 -3.39 -5.60
C ALA A 74 -4.87 -4.40 -6.12
N ALA A 75 -5.30 -5.38 -6.93
CA ALA A 75 -4.39 -6.37 -7.50
C ALA A 75 -3.38 -5.75 -8.48
N ARG A 76 -3.84 -4.83 -9.34
CA ARG A 76 -2.98 -4.03 -10.24
C ARG A 76 -1.94 -3.26 -9.44
N PHE A 77 -2.39 -2.47 -8.45
CA PHE A 77 -1.51 -1.66 -7.60
C PHE A 77 -0.47 -2.54 -6.91
N TYR A 78 -0.89 -3.64 -6.27
CA TYR A 78 0.00 -4.58 -5.61
C TYR A 78 1.03 -5.20 -6.56
N TYR A 79 0.61 -5.62 -7.75
CA TYR A 79 1.50 -6.17 -8.78
C TYR A 79 2.56 -5.14 -9.20
N LEU A 80 2.15 -3.90 -9.47
CA LEU A 80 3.07 -2.83 -9.89
C LEU A 80 4.08 -2.53 -8.78
N GLN A 81 3.65 -2.45 -7.52
CA GLN A 81 4.54 -2.20 -6.38
C GLN A 81 5.55 -3.33 -6.16
N LYS A 82 5.13 -4.60 -6.23
CA LYS A 82 6.02 -5.76 -6.03
C LYS A 82 7.05 -5.93 -7.15
N GLN A 83 6.76 -5.44 -8.35
CA GLN A 83 7.62 -5.59 -9.53
C GLN A 83 8.46 -4.35 -9.84
N ALA A 84 8.16 -3.21 -9.22
CA ALA A 84 8.96 -2.00 -9.34
C ALA A 84 10.37 -2.23 -8.78
N PHE A 85 11.41 -1.93 -9.56
CA PHE A 85 12.79 -2.05 -9.13
C PHE A 85 13.29 -0.77 -8.44
N GLY A 86 13.74 -0.90 -7.19
CA GLY A 86 14.72 0.02 -6.59
C GLY A 86 14.25 1.45 -6.26
N GLY A 87 12.96 1.67 -5.97
CA GLY A 87 12.50 2.93 -5.36
C GLY A 87 12.68 4.20 -6.20
N LYS A 88 13.14 4.09 -7.46
CA LYS A 88 13.26 5.23 -8.38
C LYS A 88 11.90 5.51 -9.00
N VAL A 89 11.13 6.38 -8.36
CA VAL A 89 9.82 6.88 -8.80
C VAL A 89 9.87 7.44 -10.25
N ALA A 90 11.03 7.89 -10.72
CA ALA A 90 11.21 8.45 -12.06
C ALA A 90 11.31 7.41 -13.20
N GLU A 91 11.70 6.17 -12.91
CA GLU A 91 11.87 5.12 -13.92
C GLU A 91 11.31 3.81 -13.36
N HIS A 92 10.00 3.62 -13.54
CA HIS A 92 9.25 2.39 -13.24
C HIS A 92 9.78 1.18 -14.04
N SER A 93 11.00 0.77 -13.77
CA SER A 93 11.69 -0.32 -14.45
C SER A 93 11.28 -1.64 -13.82
N PHE A 94 10.79 -2.56 -14.64
CA PHE A 94 10.45 -3.92 -14.21
C PHE A 94 11.72 -4.63 -13.73
N GLY A 95 11.71 -5.03 -12.46
CA GLY A 95 12.84 -5.63 -11.76
C GLY A 95 13.11 -7.06 -12.20
N THR A 96 14.29 -7.29 -12.79
CA THR A 96 14.78 -8.63 -13.12
C THR A 96 16.09 -8.88 -12.39
N SER A 97 16.21 -10.04 -11.74
CA SER A 97 17.49 -10.53 -11.24
C SER A 97 18.00 -11.61 -12.19
N THR A 98 19.28 -11.59 -12.51
CA THR A 98 19.97 -12.66 -13.25
C THR A 98 20.44 -13.80 -12.32
N THR A 99 20.43 -13.57 -11.01
CA THR A 99 20.99 -14.45 -9.98
C THR A 99 19.96 -14.99 -9.00
N SER A 100 18.68 -14.62 -9.14
CA SER A 100 17.63 -15.05 -8.23
C SER A 100 16.30 -15.20 -8.96
N PRO A 101 15.44 -16.15 -8.54
CA PRO A 101 14.10 -16.29 -9.09
C PRO A 101 13.27 -15.00 -8.88
N PRO A 102 12.18 -14.81 -9.65
CA PRO A 102 11.29 -13.68 -9.46
C PRO A 102 10.88 -13.53 -7.98
N ARG A 103 11.05 -12.33 -7.41
CA ARG A 103 10.72 -12.07 -5.99
C ARG A 103 9.22 -12.20 -5.70
N PHE A 104 8.39 -12.16 -6.74
CA PHE A 104 6.94 -12.24 -6.63
C PHE A 104 6.46 -13.68 -6.77
N ASN A 105 6.38 -14.39 -5.63
CA ASN A 105 5.83 -15.74 -5.59
C ASN A 105 4.32 -15.70 -5.40
N LEU A 106 3.59 -15.84 -6.52
CA LEU A 106 2.13 -15.80 -6.56
C LEU A 106 1.47 -16.84 -5.64
N LEU A 107 2.11 -17.98 -5.45
CA LEU A 107 1.59 -19.09 -4.63
C LEU A 107 1.65 -18.82 -3.13
N ARG A 108 2.44 -17.82 -2.70
CA ARG A 108 2.62 -17.47 -1.28
C ARG A 108 1.91 -16.18 -0.88
N ILE A 109 1.21 -15.52 -1.80
CA ILE A 109 0.51 -14.26 -1.50
C ILE A 109 -0.48 -14.42 -0.36
N GLU A 110 -1.20 -15.54 -0.33
CA GLU A 110 -2.14 -15.83 0.75
C GLU A 110 -1.45 -15.95 2.10
N GLU A 111 -0.33 -16.67 2.16
CA GLU A 111 0.49 -16.80 3.37
C GLU A 111 1.05 -15.44 3.83
N GLU A 112 1.59 -14.65 2.89
CA GLU A 112 2.14 -13.31 3.16
C GLU A 112 1.06 -12.35 3.70
N LEU A 113 -0.15 -12.41 3.15
CA LEU A 113 -1.21 -11.48 3.48
C LEU A 113 -2.14 -11.95 4.60
N SER A 114 -2.12 -13.22 4.99
CA SER A 114 -2.95 -13.74 6.08
C SER A 114 -2.70 -13.00 7.40
N ALA A 115 -1.42 -12.77 7.74
CA ALA A 115 -1.06 -12.00 8.92
C ALA A 115 -1.54 -10.54 8.82
N ALA A 116 -1.38 -9.94 7.64
CA ALA A 116 -1.83 -8.57 7.39
C ALA A 116 -3.35 -8.44 7.49
N HIS A 117 -4.10 -9.38 6.94
CA HIS A 117 -5.57 -9.45 7.01
C HIS A 117 -6.05 -9.52 8.47
N LEU A 118 -5.48 -10.44 9.27
CA LEU A 118 -5.82 -10.56 10.70
C LEU A 118 -5.52 -9.27 11.46
N ARG A 119 -4.41 -8.61 11.15
CA ARG A 119 -4.02 -7.33 11.77
C ARG A 119 -5.00 -6.21 11.40
N LEU A 120 -5.28 -6.05 10.10
CA LEU A 120 -6.19 -5.04 9.54
C LEU A 120 -7.65 -5.23 9.98
N SER A 121 -8.05 -6.46 10.30
CA SER A 121 -9.41 -6.76 10.80
C SER A 121 -9.77 -5.92 12.04
N ARG A 122 -8.76 -5.58 12.86
CA ARG A 122 -8.90 -4.80 14.11
C ARG A 122 -8.56 -3.32 13.95
N THR A 123 -8.37 -2.84 12.73
CA THR A 123 -7.88 -1.49 12.45
C THR A 123 -8.89 -0.69 11.64
N VAL A 124 -9.04 0.58 12.01
CA VAL A 124 -9.82 1.56 11.25
C VAL A 124 -8.94 2.09 10.12
N ILE A 125 -9.47 2.12 8.91
CA ILE A 125 -8.77 2.60 7.72
C ILE A 125 -9.48 3.87 7.26
N GLU A 126 -8.78 4.98 7.26
CA GLU A 126 -9.26 6.29 6.82
C GLU A 126 -8.63 6.71 5.49
N HIS A 127 -9.33 7.58 4.77
CA HIS A 127 -8.85 8.22 3.53
C HIS A 127 -9.21 9.71 3.58
N MET A 128 -8.37 10.49 4.24
CA MET A 128 -8.56 11.93 4.37
C MET A 128 -7.21 12.65 4.46
N ASP A 129 -7.26 13.98 4.34
CA ASP A 129 -6.09 14.80 4.61
C ASP A 129 -5.59 14.58 6.05
N TRP A 130 -4.27 14.53 6.20
CA TRP A 130 -3.64 14.20 7.47
C TRP A 130 -4.00 15.21 8.57
N GLN A 131 -4.22 16.49 8.26
CA GLN A 131 -4.59 17.52 9.23
C GLN A 131 -5.96 17.19 9.84
N GLN A 132 -6.93 16.90 8.97
CA GLN A 132 -8.28 16.48 9.37
C GLN A 132 -8.25 15.19 10.19
N CYS A 133 -7.36 14.26 9.83
CA CYS A 133 -7.21 13.01 10.53
C CYS A 133 -6.64 13.22 11.95
N ILE A 134 -5.62 14.07 12.10
CA ILE A 134 -5.06 14.41 13.42
C ILE A 134 -6.12 15.11 14.28
N GLU A 135 -6.77 16.15 13.77
CA GLU A 135 -7.82 16.89 14.50
C GLU A 135 -8.94 15.98 15.01
N ARG A 136 -9.35 14.99 14.20
CA ARG A 136 -10.41 14.05 14.55
C ARG A 136 -10.03 13.14 15.72
N TYR A 137 -8.78 12.65 15.73
CA TYR A 137 -8.31 11.63 16.67
C TYR A 137 -7.45 12.20 17.81
N ASP A 138 -7.18 13.51 17.83
CA ASP A 138 -6.35 14.13 18.86
C ASP A 138 -7.04 14.07 20.22
N ARG A 139 -6.56 13.17 21.07
CA ARG A 139 -7.05 12.94 22.43
C ARG A 139 -5.83 12.67 23.31
N PRO A 140 -5.92 12.94 24.63
CA PRO A 140 -4.78 12.73 25.55
C PRO A 140 -4.21 11.31 25.59
N HIS A 141 -4.97 10.32 25.10
CA HIS A 141 -4.58 8.91 25.06
C HIS A 141 -4.20 8.42 23.64
N THR A 142 -4.18 9.31 22.64
CA THR A 142 -3.82 8.96 21.26
C THR A 142 -2.33 9.16 21.06
N LEU A 143 -1.62 8.09 20.70
CA LEU A 143 -0.25 8.18 20.22
C LEU A 143 -0.25 8.32 18.69
N PHE A 144 0.30 9.41 18.18
CA PHE A 144 0.50 9.64 16.75
C PHE A 144 1.90 9.19 16.33
N TYR A 145 1.98 8.48 15.20
CA TYR A 145 3.24 8.21 14.51
C TYR A 145 3.13 8.80 13.11
N CYS A 146 3.86 9.89 12.88
CA CYS A 146 3.85 10.64 11.63
C CYS A 146 5.18 10.40 10.92
N ASP A 147 5.14 9.77 9.75
CA ASP A 147 6.28 9.66 8.84
C ASP A 147 5.95 10.41 7.54
N PRO A 148 5.95 11.75 7.55
CA PRO A 148 5.65 12.55 6.37
C PRO A 148 6.79 12.44 5.32
N PRO A 149 6.51 12.66 4.03
CA PRO A 149 7.56 12.69 3.02
C PRO A 149 8.63 13.73 3.37
N TYR A 150 9.89 13.31 3.40
CA TYR A 150 11.02 14.19 3.74
C TYR A 150 11.18 15.29 2.69
N LEU A 151 11.31 16.54 3.14
CA LEU A 151 11.64 17.68 2.29
C LEU A 151 12.97 17.42 1.57
N GLY A 152 12.91 17.22 0.25
CA GLY A 152 14.08 17.21 -0.64
C GLY A 152 14.64 15.85 -1.08
N THR A 153 14.02 14.71 -0.75
CA THR A 153 14.52 13.38 -1.19
C THR A 153 13.66 12.69 -2.26
N GLU A 154 12.47 13.19 -2.56
CA GLU A 154 11.68 12.74 -3.71
C GLU A 154 11.29 13.97 -4.53
N GLY A 155 11.39 13.88 -5.86
CA GLY A 155 11.17 14.98 -6.82
C GLY A 155 9.72 15.47 -6.92
N TYR A 156 9.00 15.51 -5.80
CA TYR A 156 7.77 16.26 -5.63
C TYR A 156 8.11 17.65 -5.12
N ASP A 157 7.80 18.66 -5.93
CA ASP A 157 7.72 20.06 -5.53
C ASP A 157 6.50 20.25 -4.61
N ALA A 158 6.50 19.56 -3.47
CA ALA A 158 5.57 19.79 -2.39
C ALA A 158 6.18 20.88 -1.53
N ARG A 159 5.74 22.11 -1.78
CA ARG A 159 5.86 23.23 -0.85
C ARG A 159 5.16 22.86 0.45
N CYS A 160 5.87 22.13 1.31
CA CYS A 160 5.56 22.03 2.72
C CYS A 160 5.85 23.40 3.33
N GLY A 161 4.85 24.28 3.28
CA GLY A 161 4.87 25.55 3.97
C GLY A 161 4.82 25.31 5.48
N PHE A 162 5.99 25.24 6.09
CA PHE A 162 6.13 25.76 7.45
C PHE A 162 6.26 27.28 7.29
N SER A 163 5.37 27.99 7.99
CA SER A 163 5.35 29.46 8.12
C SER A 163 6.72 30.06 8.39
#